data_AF-A0A6V8NMG7-F1
#
_entry.id   AF-A0A6V8NMG7-F1
#
_cell.length_a   1.000
_cell.length_b   1.000
_cell.length_c   1.000
_cell.angle_alpha   90.00
_cell.angle_beta   90.00
_cell.angle_gamma   90.00
#
_symmetry.space_group_name_H-M   'P 1'
#
loop_
_entity.id
_entity.type
_entity.pdbx_description
1 polymer ?
#
loop_
_entity_poly.entity_id
_entity_poly.type
_entity_poly.pdbx_seq_one_letter_code
_entity_poly.pdbx_strand_id
1 'polypeptide(L)'
;MEWKWKRAKVKQQDELLWKPIRLDQKGKSYSWGGGKRIGEILRDEVYKCAFCNGSGEKPRGGKCSVCRGTGEVRLKPPVVMCAYCKGGGEEHPRTNVTCTACRGKGFISVKEPVERCPHCRGTGADPHSKLSCIVCRGAGVVTAEE
;
A
#
# COMPACT_ATOMS: atom_id res chain seq x y z
N MET A 1 30.38 -45.37 12.05
CA MET A 1 30.46 -43.89 12.04
C MET A 1 29.05 -43.38 11.74
N GLU A 2 28.33 -42.98 12.78
CA GLU A 2 26.86 -42.89 12.80
C GLU A 2 26.44 -41.41 12.87
N TRP A 3 25.93 -40.86 11.76
CA TRP A 3 25.58 -39.44 11.66
C TRP A 3 24.13 -39.23 12.12
N LYS A 4 23.96 -38.78 13.37
CA LYS A 4 22.66 -38.43 13.96
C LYS A 4 22.16 -37.08 13.41
N TRP A 5 21.18 -37.11 12.53
CA TRP A 5 20.45 -35.91 12.08
C TRP A 5 19.47 -35.44 13.17
N LYS A 6 19.80 -34.33 13.85
CA LYS A 6 18.87 -33.66 14.76
C LYS A 6 17.88 -32.82 13.93
N ARG A 7 16.62 -33.26 13.96
CA ARG A 7 15.45 -32.60 13.36
C ARG A 7 15.25 -31.22 14.00
N ALA A 8 15.52 -30.14 13.27
CA ALA A 8 15.27 -28.78 13.72
C ALA A 8 13.75 -28.54 13.78
N LYS A 9 13.22 -28.25 14.97
CA LYS A 9 11.83 -27.82 15.17
C LYS A 9 11.68 -26.41 14.59
N VAL A 10 10.99 -26.30 13.45
CA VAL A 10 10.52 -25.02 12.91
C VAL A 10 9.48 -24.48 13.88
N LYS A 11 9.79 -23.37 14.56
CA LYS A 11 8.86 -22.66 15.42
C LYS A 11 7.82 -21.97 14.53
N GLN A 12 6.60 -22.44 14.65
CA GLN A 12 5.38 -21.87 14.12
C GLN A 12 5.22 -20.46 14.73
N GLN A 13 5.49 -19.41 13.94
CA GLN A 13 5.21 -18.03 14.32
C GLN A 13 3.89 -17.60 13.70
N ASP A 14 2.94 -17.40 14.60
CA ASP A 14 1.77 -16.54 14.57
C ASP A 14 1.04 -16.34 13.23
N GLU A 15 -0.05 -17.10 13.13
CA GLU A 15 -1.34 -16.65 12.62
C GLU A 15 -1.59 -15.15 12.90
N LEU A 16 -1.30 -14.32 11.89
CA LEU A 16 -1.88 -12.97 11.80
C LEU A 16 -3.38 -13.13 11.58
N LEU A 17 -4.10 -13.32 12.68
CA LEU A 17 -5.55 -13.39 12.76
C LEU A 17 -6.13 -12.06 12.23
N TRP A 18 -6.59 -12.07 10.98
CA TRP A 18 -7.34 -10.97 10.40
C TRP A 18 -8.67 -10.86 11.14
N LYS A 19 -8.77 -9.92 12.08
CA LYS A 19 -10.05 -9.57 12.71
C LYS A 19 -10.66 -8.38 11.95
N PRO A 20 -11.93 -8.47 11.51
CA PRO A 20 -12.63 -7.33 10.93
C PRO A 20 -12.83 -6.26 12.00
N ILE A 21 -12.50 -5.00 11.66
CA ILE A 21 -12.51 -3.88 12.62
C ILE A 21 -13.83 -3.14 12.49
N ARG A 22 -14.51 -2.96 13.63
CA ARG A 22 -15.68 -2.09 13.77
C ARG A 22 -15.23 -0.63 13.66
N LEU A 23 -15.84 0.11 12.73
CA LEU A 23 -15.59 1.53 12.47
C LEU A 23 -16.50 2.41 13.35
N ASP A 24 -15.94 3.45 13.97
CA ASP A 24 -16.67 4.52 14.65
C ASP A 24 -16.87 5.76 13.76
N GLN A 25 -17.97 6.48 13.99
CA GLN A 25 -18.64 7.39 13.03
C GLN A 25 -18.22 8.86 13.10
N LYS A 26 -17.10 9.23 13.73
CA LYS A 26 -16.81 10.65 13.99
C LYS A 26 -15.77 11.21 13.01
N GLY A 27 -16.28 11.77 11.91
CA GLY A 27 -15.51 12.50 10.92
C GLY A 27 -14.61 13.58 11.52
N LYS A 28 -13.42 13.69 10.90
CA LYS A 28 -12.28 14.60 11.14
C LYS A 28 -11.25 14.14 12.17
N SER A 29 -10.15 13.56 11.66
CA SER A 29 -8.81 13.83 12.17
C SER A 29 -7.76 13.67 11.06
N TYR A 30 -6.95 14.70 10.83
CA TYR A 30 -5.65 14.56 10.18
C TYR A 30 -4.60 14.42 11.29
N SER A 31 -4.48 13.21 11.84
CA SER A 31 -3.43 12.86 12.80
C SER A 31 -2.27 12.20 12.06
N TRP A 32 -1.16 12.92 11.94
CA TRP A 32 0.14 12.32 11.64
C TRP A 32 0.60 11.58 12.91
N GLY A 33 0.26 10.29 13.03
CA GLY A 33 0.67 9.50 14.20
C GLY A 33 0.09 8.09 14.31
N GLY A 34 -1.04 7.79 13.65
CA GLY A 34 -1.55 6.42 13.52
C GLY A 34 -1.25 5.87 12.13
N GLY A 35 -0.22 5.03 11.98
CA GLY A 35 0.16 4.50 10.67
C GLY A 35 -0.98 3.68 10.03
N LYS A 36 -1.61 4.22 8.98
CA LYS A 36 -2.61 3.50 8.17
C LYS A 36 -2.01 2.16 7.73
N ARG A 37 -2.72 1.05 7.94
CA ARG A 37 -2.17 -0.28 7.66
C ARG A 37 -2.36 -0.65 6.20
N ILE A 38 -1.43 -1.44 5.68
CA ILE A 38 -1.56 -2.03 4.33
C ILE A 38 -2.82 -2.91 4.29
N GLY A 39 -3.69 -2.67 3.32
CA GLY A 39 -4.95 -3.40 3.16
C GLY A 39 -6.16 -2.82 3.92
N GLU A 40 -5.97 -1.75 4.69
CA GLU A 40 -7.08 -1.02 5.31
C GLU A 40 -7.88 -0.23 4.27
N ILE A 41 -9.21 -0.40 4.26
CA ILE A 41 -10.12 0.36 3.40
C ILE A 41 -10.30 1.76 3.95
N LEU A 42 -9.98 2.75 3.12
CA LEU A 42 -10.14 4.18 3.36
C LEU A 42 -11.28 4.71 2.49
N ARG A 43 -12.06 5.64 3.05
CA ARG A 43 -13.25 6.21 2.39
C ARG A 43 -13.11 7.69 2.00
N ASP A 44 -11.96 8.30 2.28
CA ASP A 44 -11.70 9.67 1.85
C ASP A 44 -11.54 9.73 0.32
N GLU A 45 -11.90 10.85 -0.29
CA GLU A 45 -11.71 11.10 -1.73
C GLU A 45 -10.40 11.85 -2.03
N VAL A 46 -9.90 12.61 -1.06
CA VAL A 46 -8.76 13.51 -1.21
C VAL A 46 -7.64 13.07 -0.27
N TYR A 47 -6.45 12.87 -0.83
CA TYR A 47 -5.26 12.46 -0.09
C TYR A 47 -4.10 13.39 -0.39
N LYS A 48 -3.21 13.54 0.59
CA LYS A 48 -1.90 14.18 0.36
C LYS A 48 -1.18 13.41 -0.75
N CYS A 49 -0.63 14.14 -1.73
CA CYS A 49 0.17 13.53 -2.78
C CYS A 49 1.44 12.93 -2.17
N ALA A 50 1.55 11.61 -2.14
CA ALA A 50 2.69 10.92 -1.56
C ALA A 50 4.01 11.28 -2.25
N PHE A 51 4.01 11.35 -3.59
CA PHE A 51 5.22 11.63 -4.34
C PHE A 51 5.89 12.95 -3.92
N CYS A 52 5.13 14.06 -3.80
CA CYS A 52 5.69 15.34 -3.35
C CYS A 52 5.52 15.59 -1.83
N ASN A 53 5.03 14.61 -1.08
CA ASN A 53 4.63 14.76 0.32
C ASN A 53 3.77 16.00 0.58
N GLY A 54 2.88 16.31 -0.36
CA GLY A 54 1.96 17.46 -0.34
C GLY A 54 2.55 18.86 -0.46
N SER A 55 3.84 18.99 -0.79
CA SER A 55 4.44 20.29 -1.11
C SER A 55 3.92 20.89 -2.43
N GLY A 56 3.40 20.05 -3.33
CA GLY A 56 3.09 20.45 -4.70
C GLY A 56 4.32 20.54 -5.61
N GLU A 57 5.52 20.34 -5.09
CA GLU A 57 6.78 20.53 -5.80
C GLU A 57 7.61 19.24 -5.81
N LYS A 58 7.99 18.75 -7.00
CA LYS A 58 8.95 17.64 -7.17
C LYS A 58 9.33 17.45 -8.66
N PRO A 59 10.61 17.55 -9.05
CA PRO A 59 11.80 17.92 -8.25
C PRO A 59 11.78 19.39 -7.81
N ARG A 60 12.77 19.81 -7.01
CA ARG A 60 12.84 21.16 -6.44
C ARG A 60 12.78 22.24 -7.54
N GLY A 61 11.99 23.28 -7.30
CA GLY A 61 11.72 24.37 -8.26
C GLY A 61 10.76 24.00 -9.40
N GLY A 62 10.21 22.78 -9.44
CA GLY A 62 9.29 22.32 -10.48
C GLY A 62 7.97 21.81 -9.92
N LYS A 63 6.86 22.11 -10.61
CA LYS A 63 5.53 21.57 -10.25
C LYS A 63 5.58 20.04 -10.25
N CYS A 64 5.07 19.44 -9.18
CA CYS A 64 4.98 17.98 -9.05
C CYS A 64 4.20 17.39 -10.22
N SER A 65 4.79 16.42 -10.92
CA SER A 65 4.20 15.76 -12.09
C SER A 65 2.91 14.97 -11.77
N VAL A 66 2.72 14.56 -10.52
CA VAL A 66 1.58 13.74 -10.08
C VAL A 66 0.36 14.61 -9.73
N CYS A 67 0.53 15.62 -8.88
CA CYS A 67 -0.56 16.47 -8.41
C CYS A 67 -0.63 17.83 -9.12
N ARG A 68 0.30 18.10 -10.06
CA ARG A 68 0.35 19.34 -10.86
C ARG A 68 0.47 20.62 -10.03
N GLY A 69 1.08 20.55 -8.86
CA GLY A 69 1.26 21.70 -7.97
C GLY A 69 0.27 21.80 -6.82
N THR A 70 -0.80 20.98 -6.78
CA THR A 70 -1.84 21.12 -5.74
C THR A 70 -1.45 20.56 -4.37
N GLY A 71 -0.44 19.67 -4.32
CA GLY A 71 -0.10 18.94 -3.10
C GLY A 71 -1.06 17.78 -2.76
N GLU A 72 -2.15 17.61 -3.51
CA GLU A 72 -3.19 16.63 -3.21
C GLU A 72 -3.58 15.82 -4.44
N VAL A 73 -4.05 14.59 -4.21
CA VAL A 73 -4.55 13.68 -5.25
C VAL A 73 -5.97 13.25 -4.92
N ARG A 74 -6.80 13.14 -5.95
CA ARG A 74 -8.18 12.64 -5.84
C ARG A 74 -8.25 11.18 -6.29
N LEU A 75 -8.97 10.38 -5.52
CA LEU A 75 -9.20 8.96 -5.74
C LEU A 75 -10.67 8.65 -5.53
N LYS A 76 -11.17 7.60 -6.19
CA LYS A 76 -12.53 7.10 -5.98
C LYS A 76 -12.50 6.10 -4.81
N PRO A 77 -13.25 6.32 -3.73
CA PRO A 77 -13.45 5.31 -2.69
C PRO A 77 -14.09 4.04 -3.25
N PRO A 78 -13.82 2.85 -2.68
CA PRO A 78 -12.88 2.60 -1.57
C PRO A 78 -11.41 2.63 -2.02
N VAL A 79 -10.53 3.07 -1.12
CA VAL A 79 -9.10 3.27 -1.38
C VAL A 79 -8.25 2.49 -0.38
N VAL A 80 -7.14 1.90 -0.81
CA VAL A 80 -6.13 1.32 0.08
C VAL A 80 -4.79 2.03 -0.10
N MET A 81 -3.97 2.01 0.95
CA MET A 81 -2.56 2.38 0.82
C MET A 81 -1.87 1.42 -0.16
N CYS A 82 -1.05 1.96 -1.07
CA CYS A 82 -0.30 1.13 -2.00
C CYS A 82 0.70 0.27 -1.23
N ALA A 83 0.47 -1.04 -1.21
CA ALA A 83 1.31 -2.01 -0.51
C ALA A 83 2.74 -2.03 -1.09
N TYR A 84 2.85 -1.96 -2.43
CA TYR A 84 4.12 -2.07 -3.14
C TYR A 84 5.14 -1.00 -2.72
N CYS A 85 4.75 0.28 -2.77
CA CYS A 85 5.61 1.40 -2.33
C CYS A 85 5.38 1.83 -0.87
N LYS A 86 4.54 1.09 -0.14
CA LYS A 86 4.15 1.37 1.26
C LYS A 86 3.67 2.81 1.48
N GLY A 87 2.91 3.32 0.52
CA GLY A 87 2.39 4.69 0.56
C GLY A 87 3.37 5.80 0.16
N GLY A 88 4.63 5.50 -0.18
CA GLY A 88 5.63 6.54 -0.49
C GLY A 88 5.49 7.20 -1.86
N GLY A 89 4.78 6.56 -2.80
CA GLY A 89 4.61 7.11 -4.16
C GLY A 89 5.87 7.09 -5.03
N GLU A 90 6.96 6.48 -4.58
CA GLU A 90 8.19 6.31 -5.37
C GLU A 90 8.46 4.84 -5.65
N GLU A 91 9.07 4.55 -6.80
CA GLU A 91 9.51 3.19 -7.16
C GLU A 91 10.64 2.75 -6.22
N HIS A 92 11.60 3.65 -5.99
CA HIS A 92 12.66 3.50 -5.00
C HIS A 92 12.80 4.79 -4.21
N PRO A 93 13.11 4.73 -2.89
CA PRO A 93 13.26 5.92 -2.07
C PRO A 93 14.28 6.90 -2.65
N ARG A 94 13.90 8.18 -2.76
CA ARG A 94 14.75 9.31 -3.18
C ARG A 94 15.22 9.25 -4.65
N THR A 95 14.49 8.55 -5.51
CA THR A 95 14.86 8.45 -6.94
C THR A 95 14.10 9.45 -7.82
N ASN A 96 13.08 10.12 -7.29
CA ASN A 96 12.15 10.95 -8.08
C ASN A 96 11.47 10.16 -9.22
N VAL A 97 11.49 8.83 -9.17
CA VAL A 97 10.75 7.97 -10.09
C VAL A 97 9.44 7.59 -9.42
N THR A 98 8.33 7.92 -10.06
CA THR A 98 7.00 7.59 -9.52
C THR A 98 6.82 6.09 -9.44
N CYS A 99 6.24 5.61 -8.33
CA CYS A 99 5.85 4.21 -8.17
C CYS A 99 4.95 3.78 -9.34
N THR A 100 5.32 2.71 -10.03
CA THR A 100 4.59 2.18 -11.19
C THR A 100 3.18 1.71 -10.86
N ALA A 101 2.96 1.15 -9.67
CA ALA A 101 1.66 0.67 -9.21
C ALA A 101 0.64 1.79 -8.95
N CYS A 102 1.01 2.78 -8.11
CA CYS A 102 0.09 3.85 -7.71
C CYS A 102 0.28 5.17 -8.48
N ARG A 103 1.24 5.21 -9.42
CA ARG A 103 1.59 6.39 -10.23
C ARG A 103 1.91 7.62 -9.38
N GLY A 104 2.61 7.39 -8.26
CA GLY A 104 3.02 8.43 -7.32
C GLY A 104 1.95 8.97 -6.37
N LYS A 105 0.73 8.44 -6.41
CA LYS A 105 -0.34 8.87 -5.48
C LYS A 105 -0.11 8.38 -4.05
N GLY A 106 0.51 7.21 -3.89
CA GLY A 106 0.67 6.51 -2.60
C GLY A 106 -0.52 5.60 -2.24
N PHE A 107 -1.62 5.71 -2.97
CA PHE A 107 -2.88 5.02 -2.70
C PHE A 107 -3.48 4.46 -4.01
N ILE A 108 -4.28 3.41 -3.89
CA ILE A 108 -4.92 2.69 -5.02
C ILE A 108 -6.41 2.53 -4.71
N SER A 109 -7.27 2.89 -5.66
CA SER A 109 -8.71 2.60 -5.59
C SER A 109 -8.95 1.11 -5.83
N VAL A 110 -9.81 0.51 -5.02
CA VAL A 110 -10.18 -0.92 -5.07
C VAL A 110 -11.69 -1.07 -5.15
N LYS A 111 -12.17 -2.32 -5.25
CA LYS A 111 -13.59 -2.66 -5.14
C LYS A 111 -13.78 -3.61 -3.97
N GLU A 112 -14.72 -3.28 -3.09
CA GLU A 112 -15.16 -4.16 -2.00
C GLU A 112 -16.12 -5.25 -2.52
N PRO A 113 -16.20 -6.41 -1.84
CA PRO A 113 -15.37 -6.83 -0.72
C PRO A 113 -13.91 -7.08 -1.15
N VAL A 114 -12.95 -6.84 -0.26
CA VAL A 114 -11.53 -7.12 -0.53
C VAL A 114 -10.99 -8.19 0.39
N GLU A 115 -10.07 -8.98 -0.14
CA GLU A 115 -9.28 -9.93 0.63
C GLU A 115 -7.78 -9.78 0.35
N ARG A 116 -6.97 -10.34 1.24
CA ARG A 116 -5.51 -10.32 1.09
C ARG A 116 -5.13 -11.08 -0.18
N CYS A 117 -4.38 -10.43 -1.07
CA CYS A 117 -4.00 -11.05 -2.33
C CYS A 117 -3.21 -12.36 -2.08
N PRO A 118 -3.69 -13.52 -2.56
CA PRO A 118 -3.06 -14.81 -2.28
C PRO A 118 -1.69 -14.94 -2.97
N HIS A 119 -1.53 -14.32 -4.14
CA HIS A 119 -0.29 -14.34 -4.92
C HIS A 119 0.88 -13.65 -4.22
N CYS A 120 0.70 -12.39 -3.82
CA CYS A 120 1.76 -11.60 -3.16
C CYS A 120 1.69 -11.61 -1.63
N ARG A 121 0.70 -12.31 -1.06
CA ARG A 121 0.42 -12.34 0.39
C ARG A 121 0.35 -10.94 1.00
N GLY A 122 -0.28 -9.99 0.33
CA GLY A 122 -0.45 -8.63 0.86
C GLY A 122 0.72 -7.66 0.66
N THR A 123 1.86 -8.11 0.11
CA THR A 123 3.02 -7.23 -0.07
C THR A 123 2.86 -6.25 -1.22
N GLY A 124 2.01 -6.58 -2.20
CA GLY A 124 1.89 -5.83 -3.45
C GLY A 124 3.09 -6.00 -4.39
N ALA A 125 4.12 -6.75 -4.00
CA ALA A 125 5.25 -7.10 -4.86
C ALA A 125 5.04 -8.48 -5.46
N ASP A 126 5.50 -8.67 -6.68
CA ASP A 126 5.52 -9.98 -7.29
C ASP A 126 6.54 -10.89 -6.56
N PRO A 127 6.22 -12.16 -6.23
CA PRO A 127 7.16 -13.03 -5.53
C PRO A 127 8.40 -13.43 -6.35
N HIS A 128 8.32 -13.36 -7.68
CA HIS A 128 9.35 -13.83 -8.60
C HIS A 128 10.10 -12.71 -9.30
N SER A 129 9.67 -11.46 -9.12
CA SER A 129 10.29 -10.29 -9.71
C SER A 129 10.30 -9.11 -8.74
N LYS A 130 11.13 -8.10 -9.01
CA LYS A 130 11.15 -6.87 -8.22
C LYS A 130 10.07 -5.86 -8.65
N LEU A 131 9.06 -6.32 -9.38
CA LEU A 131 8.00 -5.48 -9.92
C LEU A 131 6.75 -5.56 -9.04
N SER A 132 5.81 -4.66 -9.27
CA SER A 132 4.50 -4.74 -8.64
C SER A 132 3.77 -6.03 -9.02
N CYS A 133 3.08 -6.64 -8.06
CA CYS A 133 2.33 -7.88 -8.27
C CYS A 133 1.31 -7.72 -9.40
N ILE A 134 1.35 -8.61 -10.38
CA ILE A 134 0.48 -8.56 -11.56
C ILE A 134 -1.01 -8.78 -11.24
N VAL A 135 -1.31 -9.54 -10.18
CA VAL A 135 -2.67 -9.89 -9.78
C VAL A 135 -3.37 -8.71 -9.10
N CYS A 136 -2.77 -8.15 -8.04
CA CYS A 136 -3.35 -7.03 -7.28
C CYS A 136 -2.87 -5.65 -7.74
N ARG A 137 -1.99 -5.58 -8.74
CA ARG A 137 -1.40 -4.34 -9.29
C ARG A 137 -0.77 -3.46 -8.21
N GLY A 138 -0.13 -4.08 -7.23
CA GLY A 138 0.52 -3.39 -6.12
C GLY A 138 -0.37 -2.96 -4.95
N ALA A 139 -1.68 -3.26 -4.98
CA ALA A 139 -2.61 -2.94 -3.88
C ALA A 139 -2.39 -3.82 -2.64
N GLY A 140 -1.89 -5.05 -2.82
CA GLY A 140 -1.80 -6.06 -1.74
C GLY A 140 -3.13 -6.75 -1.44
N VAL A 141 -4.25 -6.27 -1.99
CA VAL A 141 -5.57 -6.88 -1.87
C VAL A 141 -6.17 -7.13 -3.24
N VAL A 142 -7.08 -8.10 -3.33
CA VAL A 142 -7.91 -8.38 -4.50
C VAL A 142 -9.37 -8.27 -4.10
N THR A 143 -10.26 -8.08 -5.08
CA THR A 143 -11.70 -8.18 -4.82
C THR A 143 -12.02 -9.64 -4.52
N ALA A 144 -12.69 -9.90 -3.40
CA ALA A 144 -13.16 -11.24 -3.08
C ALA A 144 -14.31 -11.57 -4.03
N GLU A 145 -14.25 -12.74 -4.65
CA GLU A 145 -15.39 -13.28 -5.40
C GLU A 145 -16.45 -13.73 -4.37
N GLU A 146 -17.70 -13.31 -4.57
CA GLU A 146 -18.85 -13.73 -3.74
C GLU A 146 -19.25 -15.18 -4.02
#